data_AF-A0A1F9FFC0-F1
#
_entry.id   AF-A0A1F9FFC0-F1
#
_cell.length_a   1.000
_cell.length_b   1.000
_cell.length_c   1.000
_cell.angle_alpha   90.00
_cell.angle_beta   90.00
_cell.angle_gamma   90.00
#
_symmetry.space_group_name_H-M   'P 1'
#
loop_
_entity.id
_entity.type
_entity.pdbx_description
1 polymer ?
#
loop_
_entity_poly.entity_id
_entity_poly.type
_entity_poly.pdbx_seq_one_letter_code
_entity_poly.pdbx_strand_id
1 'polypeptide(L)'
;MIATSMMTVRIEPDLLAALKKRAKEAGRSVSAEVLSLIRRELSSIPPVKPMPTRGRFTEYEAPDFDDLRRLRRSFSKRARR
;
A
#
# COMPACT_ATOMS: atom_id res chain seq x y z
N MET A 1 22.95 -4.74 1.29
CA MET A 1 22.95 -5.04 -0.16
C MET A 1 21.64 -4.55 -0.74
N ILE A 2 21.65 -3.83 -1.86
CA ILE A 2 20.40 -3.44 -2.56
C ILE A 2 19.82 -4.72 -3.16
N ALA A 3 18.57 -5.04 -2.86
CA ALA A 3 17.89 -6.19 -3.45
C ALA A 3 17.59 -5.90 -4.93
N THR A 4 18.45 -6.38 -5.82
CA THR A 4 18.24 -6.30 -7.26
C THR A 4 17.39 -7.50 -7.71
N SER A 5 16.20 -7.24 -8.24
CA SER A 5 15.35 -8.26 -8.87
C SER A 5 15.39 -8.09 -10.38
N MET A 6 15.51 -9.20 -11.11
CA MET A 6 15.47 -9.23 -12.57
C MET A 6 14.06 -9.58 -13.05
N MET A 7 13.53 -8.81 -13.99
CA MET A 7 12.22 -9.05 -14.60
C MET A 7 12.36 -9.09 -16.12
N THR A 8 11.72 -10.07 -16.76
CA THR A 8 11.61 -10.16 -18.21
C THR A 8 10.16 -9.86 -18.61
N VAL A 9 9.98 -8.94 -19.55
CA VAL A 9 8.67 -8.51 -20.03
C VAL A 9 8.54 -8.87 -21.50
N ARG A 10 7.41 -9.47 -21.88
CA ARG A 10 7.04 -9.68 -23.28
C ARG A 10 6.39 -8.40 -23.80
N ILE A 11 6.95 -7.84 -24.86
CA ILE A 11 6.52 -6.57 -25.44
C ILE A 11 6.41 -6.76 -26.95
N GLU A 12 5.45 -6.10 -27.56
CA GLU A 12 5.30 -6.06 -29.01
C GLU A 12 6.59 -5.56 -29.70
N PRO A 13 7.03 -6.17 -30.82
CA PRO A 13 8.27 -5.82 -31.49
C PRO A 13 8.38 -4.34 -31.86
N ASP A 14 7.29 -3.75 -32.34
CA ASP A 14 7.24 -2.34 -32.75
C ASP A 14 7.44 -1.40 -31.57
N LEU A 15 6.85 -1.74 -30.43
CA LEU A 15 7.01 -0.97 -29.19
C LEU A 15 8.44 -1.06 -28.67
N LEU A 16 9.07 -2.25 -28.77
CA LEU A 16 10.48 -2.42 -28.41
C LEU A 16 11.39 -1.59 -29.32
N ALA A 17 11.11 -1.50 -30.62
CA ALA A 17 11.88 -0.68 -31.56
C ALA A 17 11.76 0.82 -31.21
N ALA A 18 10.55 1.30 -30.90
CA ALA A 18 10.33 2.67 -30.45
C ALA A 18 11.08 2.98 -29.15
N LEU A 19 11.04 2.06 -28.17
CA LEU A 19 11.78 2.19 -26.91
C LEU A 19 13.29 2.23 -27.11
N LYS A 20 13.83 1.39 -28.00
CA LYS A 20 15.27 1.40 -28.34
C LYS A 20 15.70 2.73 -28.96
N LYS A 21 14.91 3.26 -29.90
CA LYS A 21 15.19 4.56 -30.52
C LYS A 21 15.23 5.67 -29.47
N ARG A 22 14.21 5.73 -28.62
CA ARG A 22 14.11 6.71 -27.54
C ARG A 22 15.26 6.60 -26.53
N ALA A 23 15.60 5.38 -26.12
CA ALA A 23 16.72 5.15 -25.20
C ALA A 23 18.05 5.62 -25.79
N LYS A 24 18.25 5.41 -27.11
CA LYS A 24 19.43 5.90 -27.83
C LYS A 24 19.48 7.44 -27.87
N GLU A 25 18.37 8.10 -28.16
CA GLU A 25 18.27 9.57 -28.13
C GLU A 25 18.56 10.15 -26.74
N ALA A 26 18.15 9.44 -25.69
CA ALA A 26 18.40 9.83 -24.30
C ALA A 26 19.81 9.44 -23.79
N GLY A 27 20.62 8.70 -24.56
CA GLY A 27 21.93 8.20 -24.13
C GLY A 27 21.85 7.18 -22.97
N ARG A 28 20.75 6.42 -22.86
CA ARG A 28 20.48 5.47 -21.77
C ARG A 28 20.34 4.04 -22.27
N SER A 29 20.46 3.08 -21.36
CA SER A 29 20.02 1.71 -21.63
C SER A 29 18.50 1.64 -21.73
N VAL A 30 17.98 0.66 -22.48
CA VAL A 30 16.53 0.45 -22.62
C VAL A 30 15.87 0.22 -21.26
N SER A 31 16.50 -0.54 -20.37
CA SER A 31 15.99 -0.77 -19.01
C SER A 31 15.97 0.50 -18.16
N ALA A 32 17.00 1.34 -18.25
CA ALA A 32 17.04 2.60 -17.53
C ALA A 32 15.97 3.59 -18.03
N GLU A 33 15.76 3.65 -19.35
CA GLU A 33 14.70 4.49 -19.92
C GLU A 33 13.31 3.98 -19.50
N VAL A 34 13.05 2.67 -19.56
CA VAL A 34 11.78 2.09 -19.09
C VAL A 34 11.51 2.43 -17.62
N LEU A 35 12.52 2.28 -16.75
CA LEU A 35 12.38 2.66 -15.35
C LEU A 35 12.13 4.16 -15.17
N SER A 36 12.76 5.01 -15.98
CA SER A 36 12.50 6.45 -15.96
C SER A 36 11.06 6.78 -16.34
N LEU A 37 10.48 6.07 -17.32
CA LEU A 37 9.09 6.26 -17.72
C LEU A 37 8.13 5.81 -16.62
N ILE A 38 8.36 4.63 -16.05
CA ILE A 38 7.56 4.11 -14.94
C ILE A 38 7.60 5.07 -13.75
N ARG A 39 8.79 5.57 -13.38
CA ARG A 39 8.93 6.55 -12.30
C ARG A 39 8.17 7.83 -12.58
N ARG A 40 8.24 8.35 -13.81
CA ARG A 40 7.50 9.55 -14.22
C ARG A 40 5.99 9.34 -14.05
N GLU A 41 5.46 8.23 -14.54
CA GLU A 41 4.03 7.90 -14.39
C GLU A 41 3.63 7.73 -12.92
N LEU A 42 4.42 7.01 -12.13
CA LEU A 42 4.12 6.78 -10.71
C LEU A 42 4.27 8.04 -9.85
N SER A 43 5.18 8.94 -10.19
CA SER A 43 5.37 10.21 -9.48
C SER A 43 4.20 11.18 -9.62
N SER A 44 3.28 10.92 -10.57
CA SER A 44 2.02 11.66 -10.70
C SER A 44 1.01 11.33 -9.59
N ILE A 45 1.22 10.23 -8.84
CA ILE A 45 0.38 9.86 -7.71
C ILE A 45 0.91 10.61 -6.48
N PRO A 46 0.16 11.57 -5.91
CA PRO A 46 0.60 12.28 -4.72
C PRO A 46 0.82 11.28 -3.58
N PRO A 47 1.91 11.40 -2.81
CA PRO A 47 2.14 10.50 -1.68
C PRO A 47 0.96 10.62 -0.72
N VAL A 48 0.24 9.51 -0.51
CA VAL A 48 -0.81 9.42 0.50
C VAL A 48 -0.11 9.55 1.85
N LYS A 49 -0.19 10.74 2.47
CA LYS A 49 0.31 10.94 3.83
C LYS A 49 -0.45 9.97 4.74
N PRO A 50 0.23 9.12 5.51
CA PRO A 50 -0.46 8.29 6.50
C PRO A 50 -1.21 9.23 7.45
N MET A 51 -2.53 9.13 7.47
CA MET A 51 -3.35 9.89 8.39
C MET A 51 -3.01 9.38 9.79
N PRO A 52 -2.60 10.25 10.74
CA PRO A 52 -2.32 9.80 12.09
C PRO A 52 -3.61 9.22 12.66
N THR A 53 -3.62 7.91 12.91
CA THR A 53 -4.60 7.27 13.78
C THR A 53 -4.42 7.90 15.15
N ARG A 54 -5.19 8.96 15.45
CA ARG A 54 -5.35 9.45 16.82
C ARG A 54 -5.74 8.23 17.63
N GLY A 55 -4.90 7.83 18.59
CA GLY A 55 -4.97 6.60 19.38
C GLY A 55 -6.26 6.45 20.20
N ARG A 56 -7.43 6.46 19.55
CA ARG A 56 -8.74 6.30 20.17
C ARG A 56 -8.93 4.92 20.81
N PHE A 57 -8.00 4.00 20.57
CA PHE A 57 -8.05 2.63 21.07
C PHE A 57 -6.75 2.17 21.76
N THR A 58 -5.73 3.03 21.89
CA THR A 58 -4.51 2.66 22.62
C THR A 58 -4.71 2.62 24.13
N GLU A 59 -5.75 3.29 24.64
CA GLU A 59 -6.12 3.33 26.06
C GLU A 59 -7.33 2.44 26.37
N TYR A 60 -7.82 1.66 25.40
CA TYR A 60 -8.97 0.78 25.62
C TYR A 60 -8.52 -0.49 26.34
N GLU A 61 -8.67 -0.49 27.66
CA GLU A 61 -8.58 -1.71 28.47
C GLU A 61 -9.88 -2.50 28.32
N ALA A 62 -9.78 -3.72 27.80
CA ALA A 62 -10.97 -4.56 27.60
C ALA A 62 -11.57 -4.95 28.96
N PRO A 63 -12.91 -4.98 29.10
CA PRO A 63 -13.55 -5.40 30.34
C PRO A 63 -13.18 -6.84 30.70
N ASP A 64 -12.96 -7.11 31.99
CA ASP A 64 -12.71 -8.48 32.46
C ASP A 64 -14.00 -9.31 32.44
N PHE A 65 -13.86 -10.64 32.53
CA PHE A 65 -14.96 -11.59 32.55
C PHE A 65 -15.98 -11.29 33.65
N ASP A 66 -15.54 -10.78 34.80
CA ASP A 66 -16.45 -10.41 35.89
C ASP A 66 -17.31 -9.19 35.55
N ASP A 67 -16.77 -8.22 34.81
CA ASP A 67 -17.53 -7.07 34.31
C ASP A 67 -18.59 -7.50 33.30
N LEU A 68 -18.22 -8.40 32.38
CA LEU A 68 -19.15 -8.99 31.42
C LEU A 68 -20.25 -9.80 32.11
N ARG A 69 -19.91 -10.53 33.19
CA ARG A 69 -20.88 -11.32 33.97
C ARG A 69 -21.86 -10.44 34.74
N ARG A 70 -21.41 -9.32 35.30
CA ARG A 70 -22.27 -8.32 35.95
C ARG A 70 -23.20 -7.65 34.93
N LEU A 71 -22.65 -7.27 33.77
CA LEU A 71 -23.42 -6.70 32.67
C LEU A 71 -24.52 -7.65 32.19
N ARG A 72 -24.21 -8.94 32.00
CA ARG A 72 -25.21 -9.95 31.60
C ARG A 72 -26.38 -10.02 32.61
N ARG A 73 -26.07 -9.98 33.91
CA ARG A 73 -27.09 -10.01 34.98
C ARG A 73 -27.96 -8.75 35.00
N SER A 74 -27.42 -7.58 34.68
CA SER A 74 -28.20 -6.32 34.64
C SER A 74 -29.18 -6.31 33.45
N PHE A 75 -28.76 -6.82 32.28
CA PHE A 75 -29.66 -7.02 31.14
C PHE A 75 -30.79 -8.01 31.45
N SER A 76 -30.48 -9.14 32.11
CA SER A 76 -31.50 -10.12 32.50
C SER A 76 -32.50 -9.58 33.54
N LYS A 77 -32.08 -8.67 34.43
CA LYS A 77 -33.01 -8.00 35.36
C LYS A 77 -33.90 -6.97 34.66
N ARG A 78 -33.38 -6.29 33.64
CA ARG A 78 -34.14 -5.28 32.87
C ARG A 78 -35.20 -5.91 31.97
N ALA A 79 -34.95 -7.11 31.44
CA ALA A 79 -35.90 -7.86 30.61
C ALA A 79 -37.04 -8.55 31.40
N ARG A 80 -37.05 -8.47 32.75
CA ARG A 80 -38.13 -8.98 33.62
C ARG A 80 -39.05 -7.88 34.17
N ARG A 81 -38.88 -6.63 33.72
CA ARG A 81 -39.89 -5.57 33.85
C ARG A 81 -40.56 -5.40 32.50
#